data_AF-A0A4Y8MJF7-F1
#
_entry.id   AF-A0A4Y8MJF7-F1
#
_cell.length_a   1.000
_cell.length_b   1.000
_cell.length_c   1.000
_cell.angle_alpha   90.00
_cell.angle_beta   90.00
_cell.angle_gamma   90.00
#
_symmetry.space_group_name_H-M   'P 1'
#
loop_
_entity.id
_entity.type
_entity.pdbx_description
1 polymer ?
#
loop_
_entity_poly.entity_id
_entity_poly.type
_entity_poly.pdbx_seq_one_letter_code
_entity_poly.pdbx_strand_id
1 'polypeptide(L)'
;MMALVDPFDGVAVPRDLVAEFFAVFARCEYAMKETSYKRDDHGIAAPAWQRLANDASTWLDVPRGGDVALALALLTSDPPKLLSFADGWQAVPLRGASAIAQAVDAATRVRHNLFHGGKHTPEAEAGRDERLVRAALTLLVALVDQCPTDLRGAYNHG
;
A
#
# COMPACT_ATOMS: atom_id res chain seq x y z
N MET A 1 -4.56 35.25 9.02
CA MET A 1 -4.83 33.81 8.88
C MET A 1 -3.87 33.30 7.83
N MET A 2 -3.00 32.33 8.15
CA MET A 2 -2.11 31.75 7.13
C MET A 2 -2.95 30.89 6.18
N ALA A 3 -2.76 31.05 4.88
CA ALA A 3 -3.42 30.21 3.89
C ALA A 3 -2.94 28.76 4.04
N LEU A 4 -3.85 27.81 3.84
CA LEU A 4 -3.48 26.39 3.73
C LEU A 4 -2.60 26.22 2.49
N VAL A 5 -1.56 25.41 2.62
CA VAL A 5 -0.70 25.01 1.50
C VAL A 5 -1.44 23.98 0.65
N ASP A 6 -1.19 23.96 -0.66
CA ASP A 6 -1.66 22.89 -1.54
C ASP A 6 -1.20 21.53 -0.97
N PRO A 7 -2.09 20.57 -0.70
CA PRO A 7 -1.71 19.26 -0.15
C PRO A 7 -0.80 18.45 -1.07
N PHE A 8 -0.68 18.82 -2.34
CA PHE A 8 0.26 18.21 -3.29
C PHE A 8 1.63 18.92 -3.34
N ASP A 9 1.84 20.03 -2.60
CA ASP A 9 3.15 20.67 -2.53
C ASP A 9 4.20 19.68 -1.98
N GLY A 10 5.31 19.50 -2.71
CA GLY A 10 6.37 18.57 -2.33
C GLY A 10 6.06 17.08 -2.54
N VAL A 11 4.92 16.73 -3.15
CA VAL A 11 4.62 15.36 -3.59
C VAL A 11 5.18 15.18 -5.00
N ALA A 12 6.22 14.35 -5.15
CA ALA A 12 6.90 14.08 -6.43
C ALA A 12 6.22 12.98 -7.26
N VAL A 13 4.88 12.90 -7.20
CA VAL A 13 4.05 11.91 -7.88
C VAL A 13 2.89 12.64 -8.59
N PRO A 14 2.52 12.27 -9.83
CA PRO A 14 1.40 12.89 -10.53
C PRO A 14 0.09 12.88 -9.72
N ARG A 15 -0.64 13.99 -9.73
CA ARG A 15 -1.84 14.19 -8.88
C ARG A 15 -2.95 13.18 -9.17
N ASP A 16 -3.13 12.85 -10.44
CA ASP A 16 -4.07 11.83 -10.93
C ASP A 16 -3.70 10.44 -10.40
N LEU A 17 -2.42 10.07 -10.45
CA LEU A 17 -1.94 8.79 -9.90
C LEU A 17 -2.10 8.73 -8.37
N VAL A 18 -1.82 9.83 -7.67
CA VAL A 18 -2.06 9.94 -6.22
C VAL A 18 -3.53 9.74 -5.90
N ALA A 19 -4.43 10.38 -6.65
CA ALA A 19 -5.87 10.27 -6.45
C ALA A 19 -6.39 8.85 -6.73
N GLU A 20 -5.94 8.23 -7.82
CA GLU A 20 -6.26 6.84 -8.16
C GLU A 20 -5.81 5.88 -7.07
N PHE A 21 -4.53 5.95 -6.67
CA PHE A 21 -3.99 5.09 -5.64
C PHE A 21 -4.72 5.27 -4.30
N PHE A 22 -5.00 6.51 -3.90
CA PHE A 22 -5.76 6.78 -2.68
C PHE A 22 -7.15 6.16 -2.75
N ALA A 23 -7.87 6.33 -3.86
CA ALA A 23 -9.20 5.80 -4.06
C ALA A 23 -9.21 4.26 -4.03
N VAL A 24 -8.31 3.61 -4.76
CA VAL A 24 -8.18 2.15 -4.79
C VAL A 24 -7.82 1.60 -3.41
N PHE A 25 -6.84 2.20 -2.72
CA PHE A 25 -6.45 1.77 -1.38
C PHE A 25 -7.62 1.89 -0.38
N ALA A 26 -8.31 3.04 -0.36
CA ALA A 26 -9.45 3.26 0.53
C ALA A 26 -10.59 2.28 0.23
N ARG A 27 -10.83 1.99 -1.04
CA ARG A 27 -11.85 1.03 -1.48
C ARG A 27 -11.50 -0.41 -1.08
N CYS A 28 -10.22 -0.79 -1.16
CA CYS A 28 -9.74 -2.07 -0.62
C CYS A 28 -10.00 -2.15 0.89
N GLU A 29 -9.67 -1.12 1.67
CA GLU A 29 -9.90 -1.14 3.11
C GLU A 29 -11.38 -1.23 3.47
N TYR A 30 -12.25 -0.54 2.73
CA TYR A 30 -13.69 -0.70 2.87
C TYR A 30 -14.11 -2.15 2.63
N ALA A 31 -13.69 -2.73 1.49
CA ALA A 31 -14.04 -4.10 1.13
C ALA A 31 -13.55 -5.11 2.17
N MET A 32 -12.36 -4.89 2.73
CA MET A 32 -11.82 -5.72 3.82
C MET A 32 -12.69 -5.64 5.09
N LYS A 33 -13.21 -4.46 5.44
CA LYS A 33 -14.07 -4.27 6.63
C LYS A 33 -15.43 -4.95 6.51
N GLU A 34 -15.92 -5.16 5.29
CA GLU A 34 -17.18 -5.85 5.03
C GLU A 34 -17.03 -7.38 4.95
N THR A 35 -15.80 -7.89 4.91
CA THR A 35 -15.52 -9.29 4.56
C THR A 35 -14.78 -10.03 5.68
N SER A 36 -14.29 -11.25 5.38
CA SER A 36 -13.46 -12.04 6.29
C SER A 36 -12.10 -11.40 6.63
N TYR A 37 -11.69 -10.38 5.87
CA TYR A 37 -10.45 -9.62 6.08
C TYR A 37 -10.61 -8.41 7.01
N LYS A 38 -11.53 -8.49 7.97
CA LYS A 38 -11.68 -7.51 9.06
C LYS A 38 -11.07 -8.01 10.36
N ARG A 39 -10.71 -7.05 11.21
CA ARG A 39 -10.34 -7.27 12.61
C ARG A 39 -11.14 -6.31 13.49
N ASP A 40 -11.32 -6.71 14.74
CA ASP A 40 -11.82 -5.80 15.76
C ASP A 40 -10.72 -4.80 16.15
N ASP A 41 -11.09 -3.53 16.23
CA ASP A 41 -10.28 -2.45 16.78
C ASP A 41 -11.12 -1.70 17.80
N HIS A 42 -11.22 -2.29 19.00
CA HIS A 42 -12.00 -1.73 20.10
C HIS A 42 -13.50 -1.58 19.76
N GLY A 43 -14.11 -2.58 19.14
CA GLY A 43 -15.50 -2.57 18.70
C GLY A 43 -15.73 -1.93 17.32
N ILE A 44 -14.67 -1.45 16.65
CA ILE A 44 -14.74 -0.85 15.32
C ILE A 44 -14.11 -1.80 14.28
N ALA A 45 -14.79 -2.03 13.16
CA ALA A 45 -14.24 -2.83 12.07
C ALA A 45 -13.04 -2.12 11.42
N ALA A 46 -11.88 -2.78 11.44
CA ALA A 46 -10.65 -2.32 10.81
C ALA A 46 -10.15 -3.35 9.78
N PRO A 47 -9.38 -2.92 8.75
CA PRO A 47 -8.86 -3.84 7.76
C PRO A 47 -7.74 -4.70 8.38
N ALA A 48 -7.84 -6.01 8.18
CA ALA A 48 -6.86 -6.99 8.64
C ALA A 48 -5.79 -7.24 7.55
N TRP A 49 -4.99 -6.21 7.22
CA TRP A 49 -3.96 -6.28 6.18
C TRP A 49 -3.01 -7.47 6.31
N GLN A 50 -2.57 -7.79 7.53
CA GLN A 50 -1.69 -8.94 7.78
C GLN A 50 -2.38 -10.29 7.51
N ARG A 51 -3.70 -10.41 7.77
CA ARG A 51 -4.47 -11.62 7.43
C ARG A 51 -4.54 -11.77 5.91
N LEU A 52 -4.93 -10.71 5.20
CA LEU A 52 -4.99 -10.70 3.73
C LEU A 52 -3.63 -11.06 3.12
N ALA A 53 -2.55 -10.46 3.60
CA ALA A 53 -1.17 -10.69 3.17
C ALA A 53 -0.73 -12.16 3.33
N ASN A 54 -1.02 -12.75 4.49
CA ASN A 54 -0.67 -14.14 4.76
C ASN A 54 -1.47 -15.10 3.88
N ASP A 55 -2.78 -14.90 3.77
CA ASP A 55 -3.65 -15.76 2.98
C ASP A 55 -3.33 -15.64 1.49
N ALA A 56 -3.06 -14.42 0.99
CA ALA A 56 -2.67 -14.16 -0.40
C ALA A 56 -1.45 -14.96 -0.84
N SER A 57 -0.57 -15.33 0.08
CA SER A 57 0.59 -16.18 -0.22
C SER A 57 0.21 -17.58 -0.70
N THR A 58 -1.05 -17.99 -0.53
CA THR A 58 -1.56 -19.31 -0.92
C THR A 58 -2.35 -19.31 -2.23
N TRP A 59 -2.84 -18.14 -2.68
CA TRP A 59 -3.76 -18.04 -3.80
C TRP A 59 -3.41 -16.96 -4.84
N LEU A 60 -2.57 -15.98 -4.51
CA LEU A 60 -2.17 -14.96 -5.47
C LEU A 60 -1.23 -15.57 -6.50
N ASP A 61 -1.67 -15.62 -7.76
CA ASP A 61 -0.81 -16.04 -8.86
C ASP A 61 0.17 -14.93 -9.21
N VAL A 62 1.46 -15.29 -9.25
CA VAL A 62 2.56 -14.39 -9.53
C VAL A 62 3.38 -14.98 -10.68
N PRO A 63 2.92 -14.84 -11.94
CA PRO A 63 3.65 -15.32 -13.09
C PRO A 63 5.05 -14.71 -13.13
N ARG A 64 6.07 -15.55 -13.36
CA ARG A 64 7.46 -15.11 -13.44
C ARG A 64 7.61 -14.05 -14.53
N GLY A 65 8.07 -12.86 -14.15
CA GLY A 65 8.26 -11.73 -15.06
C GLY A 65 7.00 -10.95 -15.41
N GLY A 66 5.84 -11.30 -14.84
CA GLY A 66 4.62 -10.50 -14.95
C GLY A 66 4.64 -9.25 -14.07
N ASP A 67 3.67 -8.36 -14.29
CA ASP A 67 3.60 -7.05 -13.60
C ASP A 67 3.54 -7.19 -12.07
N VAL A 68 2.79 -8.18 -11.56
CA VAL A 68 2.73 -8.46 -10.12
C VAL A 68 4.10 -8.89 -9.57
N ALA A 69 4.86 -9.71 -10.31
CA ALA A 69 6.19 -10.13 -9.89
C ALA A 69 7.17 -8.94 -9.83
N LEU A 70 7.10 -8.03 -10.82
CA LEU A 70 7.91 -6.81 -10.86
C LEU A 70 7.53 -5.85 -9.73
N ALA A 71 6.23 -5.70 -9.45
CA ALA A 71 5.73 -4.89 -8.35
C ALA A 71 6.22 -5.42 -6.98
N LEU A 72 6.13 -6.74 -6.75
CA LEU A 72 6.66 -7.40 -5.56
C LEU A 72 8.16 -7.15 -5.38
N ALA A 73 8.94 -7.31 -6.45
CA ALA A 73 10.38 -7.09 -6.40
C ALA A 73 10.71 -5.65 -6.01
N LEU A 74 10.04 -4.66 -6.62
CA LEU A 74 10.27 -3.25 -6.32
C LEU A 74 9.88 -2.89 -4.88
N LEU A 75 8.70 -3.34 -4.43
CA LEU A 75 8.18 -3.05 -3.09
C LEU A 75 9.04 -3.65 -1.98
N THR A 76 9.71 -4.77 -2.25
CA THR A 76 10.54 -5.48 -1.25
C THR A 76 12.02 -5.10 -1.31
N SER A 77 12.55 -4.65 -2.45
CA SER A 77 13.97 -4.29 -2.58
C SER A 77 14.33 -2.97 -1.90
N ASP A 78 13.42 -2.00 -1.92
CA ASP A 78 13.64 -0.67 -1.37
C ASP A 78 12.34 -0.10 -0.77
N PRO A 79 11.89 -0.63 0.38
CA PRO A 79 10.61 -0.24 0.97
C PRO A 79 10.62 1.17 1.54
N PRO A 80 9.45 1.82 1.69
CA PRO A 80 9.37 3.10 2.39
C PRO A 80 9.82 2.99 3.85
N LYS A 81 10.60 3.98 4.31
CA LYS A 81 10.95 4.19 5.72
C LYS A 81 9.68 4.46 6.55
N LEU A 82 9.75 4.27 7.86
CA LEU A 82 8.68 4.64 8.78
C LEU A 82 9.13 5.81 9.65
N LEU A 83 8.22 6.75 9.91
CA LEU A 83 8.45 7.80 10.90
C LEU A 83 8.18 7.23 12.30
N SER A 84 9.26 6.99 13.06
CA SER A 84 9.17 6.56 14.45
C SER A 84 8.98 7.76 15.38
N PHE A 85 8.35 7.52 16.54
CA PHE A 85 8.07 8.57 17.52
C PHE A 85 9.34 9.20 18.12
N ALA A 86 10.39 8.40 18.33
CA ALA A 86 11.60 8.83 19.02
C ALA A 86 12.76 9.19 18.07
N ASP A 87 12.91 8.45 16.97
CA ASP A 87 14.14 8.44 16.16
C ASP A 87 13.93 8.98 14.75
N GLY A 88 12.75 9.53 14.44
CA GLY A 88 12.44 10.06 13.11
C GLY A 88 12.33 8.97 12.04
N TRP A 89 12.75 9.27 10.80
CA TRP A 89 12.62 8.35 9.67
C TRP A 89 13.62 7.18 9.75
N GLN A 90 13.10 5.97 9.88
CA GLN A 90 13.90 4.76 10.07
C GLN A 90 13.62 3.71 9.01
N ALA A 91 14.68 3.00 8.59
CA ALA A 91 14.55 1.77 7.82
C ALA A 91 14.07 0.65 8.77
N VAL A 92 12.83 0.21 8.59
CA VAL A 92 12.22 -0.84 9.42
C VAL A 92 12.00 -2.07 8.55
N PRO A 93 12.38 -3.29 9.00
CA PRO A 93 12.13 -4.53 8.25
C PRO A 93 10.66 -4.67 7.85
N LEU A 94 10.41 -5.20 6.65
CA LEU A 94 9.06 -5.52 6.20
C LEU A 94 8.46 -6.65 7.02
N ARG A 95 7.15 -6.58 7.26
CA ARG A 95 6.40 -7.61 7.99
C ARG A 95 5.97 -8.73 7.05
N GLY A 96 5.94 -9.96 7.56
CA GLY A 96 5.48 -11.14 6.84
C GLY A 96 6.59 -12.12 6.46
N ALA A 97 6.22 -13.39 6.29
CA ALA A 97 7.15 -14.48 5.99
C ALA A 97 7.38 -14.72 4.49
N SER A 98 6.53 -14.17 3.61
CA SER A 98 6.61 -14.31 2.16
C SER A 98 6.88 -12.96 1.49
N ALA A 99 7.39 -13.00 0.26
CA ALA A 99 7.57 -11.79 -0.56
C ALA A 99 6.23 -11.07 -0.81
N ILE A 100 5.12 -11.82 -0.96
CA ILE A 100 3.78 -11.25 -1.08
C ILE A 100 3.43 -10.46 0.18
N ALA A 101 3.59 -11.06 1.37
CA ALA A 101 3.21 -10.40 2.61
C ALA A 101 4.06 -9.15 2.89
N GLN A 102 5.36 -9.24 2.59
CA GLN A 102 6.28 -8.10 2.67
C GLN A 102 5.90 -6.99 1.69
N ALA A 103 5.49 -7.33 0.46
CA ALA A 103 5.03 -6.36 -0.53
C ALA A 103 3.72 -5.70 -0.11
N VAL A 104 2.78 -6.43 0.53
CA VAL A 104 1.56 -5.83 1.10
C VAL A 104 1.92 -4.85 2.21
N ASP A 105 2.81 -5.23 3.13
CA ASP A 105 3.29 -4.31 4.18
C ASP A 105 3.91 -3.06 3.55
N ALA A 106 4.79 -3.20 2.57
CA ALA A 106 5.37 -2.07 1.84
C ALA A 106 4.31 -1.17 1.18
N ALA A 107 3.28 -1.73 0.53
CA ALA A 107 2.19 -0.97 -0.07
C ALA A 107 1.40 -0.14 0.97
N THR A 108 1.17 -0.68 2.17
CA THR A 108 0.56 0.12 3.26
C THR A 108 1.46 1.27 3.70
N ARG A 109 2.78 1.08 3.72
CA ARG A 109 3.74 2.15 4.02
C ARG A 109 3.79 3.22 2.93
N VAL A 110 3.68 2.83 1.65
CA VAL A 110 3.56 3.80 0.53
C VAL A 110 2.34 4.69 0.77
N ARG A 111 1.20 4.10 1.16
CA ARG A 111 0.00 4.88 1.48
C ARG A 111 0.19 5.80 2.67
N HIS A 112 0.81 5.34 3.77
CA HIS A 112 1.07 6.18 4.93
C HIS A 112 2.00 7.35 4.60
N ASN A 113 2.98 7.11 3.73
CA ASN A 113 4.01 8.11 3.40
C ASN A 113 3.64 9.08 2.28
N LEU A 114 2.56 8.83 1.54
CA LEU A 114 2.21 9.52 0.29
C LEU A 114 2.22 11.05 0.38
N PHE A 115 1.79 11.61 1.52
CA PHE A 115 1.69 13.05 1.77
C PHE A 115 2.69 13.57 2.80
N HIS A 116 3.67 12.76 3.21
CA HIS A 116 4.68 13.18 4.20
C HIS A 116 5.77 14.08 3.59
N GLY A 117 5.63 14.45 2.32
CA GLY A 117 6.48 15.42 1.61
C GLY A 117 7.86 14.86 1.29
N GLY A 118 8.25 14.86 0.02
CA GLY A 118 9.57 14.39 -0.44
C GLY A 118 10.75 15.26 0.04
N LYS A 119 10.53 16.20 0.96
CA LYS A 119 11.52 17.17 1.45
C LYS A 119 12.48 16.58 2.51
N HIS A 120 12.30 15.33 2.94
CA HIS A 120 12.99 14.80 4.13
C HIS A 120 14.06 13.73 3.90
N THR A 121 14.39 13.39 2.66
CA THR A 121 15.62 12.63 2.37
C THR A 121 16.31 13.18 1.12
N PRO A 122 17.53 13.76 1.23
CA PRO A 122 18.37 14.20 0.10
C PRO A 122 18.74 13.08 -0.91
N GLU A 123 18.31 11.85 -0.64
CA GLU A 123 18.80 10.60 -1.22
C GLU A 123 17.75 9.88 -2.08
N ALA A 124 16.50 10.37 -2.14
CA ALA A 124 15.46 9.68 -2.89
C ALA A 124 15.68 9.89 -4.40
N GLU A 125 15.94 8.79 -5.12
CA GLU A 125 16.06 8.78 -6.58
C GLU A 125 14.79 9.39 -7.21
N ALA A 126 14.99 10.27 -8.21
CA ALA A 126 13.88 10.88 -8.94
C ALA A 126 12.95 9.80 -9.51
N GLY A 127 11.63 9.94 -9.27
CA GLY A 127 10.62 9.00 -9.74
C GLY A 127 10.47 7.72 -8.91
N ARG A 128 11.27 7.50 -7.85
CA ARG A 128 11.14 6.34 -6.96
C ARG A 128 9.73 6.21 -6.37
N ASP A 129 9.19 7.30 -5.82
CA ASP A 129 7.87 7.29 -5.19
C ASP A 129 6.77 6.99 -6.20
N GLU A 130 6.88 7.51 -7.43
CA GLU A 130 5.95 7.17 -8.50
C GLU A 130 5.97 5.67 -8.81
N ARG A 131 7.16 5.07 -8.95
CA ARG A 131 7.28 3.62 -9.21
C ARG A 131 6.70 2.80 -8.06
N LEU A 132 6.92 3.21 -6.81
CA LEU A 132 6.36 2.54 -5.63
C LEU A 132 4.82 2.64 -5.59
N VAL A 133 4.25 3.81 -5.94
CA VAL A 133 2.79 3.99 -6.03
C VAL A 133 2.21 3.09 -7.12
N ARG A 134 2.83 3.02 -8.31
CA ARG A 134 2.39 2.12 -9.40
C ARG A 134 2.47 0.65 -9.01
N ALA A 135 3.55 0.24 -8.33
CA ALA A 135 3.70 -1.13 -7.86
C ALA A 135 2.67 -1.48 -6.78
N ALA A 136 2.43 -0.57 -5.82
CA ALA A 136 1.39 -0.75 -4.81
C ALA A 136 0.00 -0.86 -5.44
N LEU A 137 -0.32 -0.01 -6.42
CA LEU A 137 -1.58 -0.07 -7.17
C LEU A 137 -1.74 -1.42 -7.89
N THR A 138 -0.72 -1.87 -8.61
CA THR A 138 -0.69 -3.16 -9.31
C THR A 138 -0.97 -4.32 -8.35
N LEU A 139 -0.31 -4.32 -7.19
CA LEU A 139 -0.50 -5.34 -6.17
C LEU A 139 -1.92 -5.31 -5.57
N LEU A 140 -2.46 -4.13 -5.25
CA LEU A 140 -3.81 -3.99 -4.69
C LEU A 140 -4.87 -4.50 -5.65
N VAL A 141 -4.77 -4.14 -6.94
CA VAL A 141 -5.71 -4.63 -7.97
C VAL A 141 -5.62 -6.14 -8.09
N ALA A 142 -4.42 -6.72 -8.12
CA ALA A 142 -4.24 -8.17 -8.19
C ALA A 142 -4.81 -8.90 -6.95
N LEU A 143 -4.60 -8.36 -5.75
CA LEU A 143 -5.18 -8.90 -4.51
C LEU A 143 -6.70 -8.91 -4.57
N VAL A 144 -7.34 -7.84 -5.04
CA VAL A 144 -8.79 -7.77 -5.15
C VAL A 144 -9.31 -8.70 -6.23
N ASP A 145 -8.69 -8.69 -7.42
CA ASP A 145 -9.18 -9.41 -8.60
C ASP A 145 -9.11 -10.93 -8.42
N GLN A 146 -8.04 -11.42 -7.78
CA GLN A 146 -7.75 -12.84 -7.61
C GLN A 146 -8.18 -13.42 -6.26
N CYS A 147 -8.65 -12.59 -5.32
CA CYS A 147 -9.09 -13.09 -4.03
C CYS A 147 -10.25 -14.09 -4.19
N PRO A 148 -10.14 -15.32 -3.67
CA PRO A 148 -11.15 -16.35 -3.85
C PRO A 148 -12.40 -16.15 -2.95
N THR A 149 -12.40 -15.13 -2.11
CA THR A 149 -13.50 -14.85 -1.17
C THR A 149 -14.40 -13.70 -1.67
N ASP A 150 -15.21 -13.17 -0.76
CA ASP A 150 -16.10 -12.02 -0.90
C ASP A 150 -15.41 -10.66 -1.13
N LEU A 151 -14.06 -10.56 -1.08
CA LEU A 151 -13.34 -9.29 -1.20
C LEU A 151 -13.66 -8.54 -2.50
N ARG A 152 -13.63 -9.23 -3.64
CA ARG A 152 -13.93 -8.62 -4.95
C ARG A 152 -15.37 -8.11 -5.04
N GLY A 153 -16.31 -8.87 -4.47
CA GLY A 153 -17.72 -8.49 -4.42
C GLY A 153 -17.92 -7.21 -3.61
N ALA A 154 -17.37 -7.17 -2.39
CA ALA A 154 -17.44 -5.98 -1.54
C ALA A 154 -16.75 -4.76 -2.18
N TYR A 155 -15.62 -4.96 -2.89
CA TYR A 155 -14.93 -3.89 -3.61
C TYR A 155 -15.81 -3.28 -4.72
N ASN A 156 -16.52 -4.12 -5.49
CA ASN A 156 -17.33 -3.67 -6.62
C ASN A 156 -18.68 -3.03 -6.21
N HIS A 157 -19.23 -3.40 -5.04
CA HIS A 157 -20.60 -3.03 -4.65
C HIS A 157 -20.71 -2.12 -3.42
N GLY A 158 -19.57 -1.78 -2.80
CA GLY A 158 -19.47 -0.87 -1.66
C GLY A 158 -19.69 0.60 -1.90
#